data_AF-W2UKQ2-F1
#
_entry.id   AF-W2UKQ2-F1
#
_cell.length_a   1.000
_cell.length_b   1.000
_cell.length_c   1.000
_cell.angle_alpha   90.00
_cell.angle_beta   90.00
_cell.angle_gamma   90.00
#
_symmetry.space_group_name_H-M   'P 1'
#
loop_
_entity.id
_entity.type
_entity.pdbx_description
1 polymer ?
#
loop_
_entity_poly.entity_id
_entity_poly.type
_entity_poly.pdbx_seq_one_letter_code
_entity_poly.pdbx_strand_id
1 'polypeptide(L)'
;MKINFSSGGCSGESWELKLIDSGVVLESNPPQRNLRLSLKNEELCEAYITKELTFDITNLQVDGNRVQLNITNSGEGVLYGY
;
A
#
# COMPACT_ATOMS: atom_id res chain seq x y z
N MET A 1 -7.54 0.81 4.70
CA MET A 1 -7.34 0.73 3.23
C MET A 1 -7.31 -0.72 2.81
N LYS A 2 -7.98 -1.07 1.70
CA LYS A 2 -7.88 -2.39 1.10
C LYS A 2 -6.99 -2.35 -0.13
N ILE A 3 -6.09 -3.30 -0.25
CA ILE A 3 -5.20 -3.45 -1.42
C ILE A 3 -5.33 -4.87 -1.93
N ASN A 4 -5.59 -4.99 -3.23
CA ASN A 4 -5.58 -6.27 -3.95
C ASN A 4 -4.34 -6.32 -4.82
N PHE A 5 -3.55 -7.39 -4.70
CA PHE A 5 -2.37 -7.58 -5.54
C PHE A 5 -2.13 -9.07 -5.76
N SER A 6 -1.31 -9.36 -6.76
CA SER A 6 -0.91 -10.72 -7.08
C SER A 6 0.60 -10.85 -7.16
N SER A 7 1.09 -12.06 -6.87
CA SER A 7 2.49 -12.42 -7.06
C SER A 7 2.61 -13.90 -7.40
N GLY A 8 3.74 -14.28 -8.00
CA GLY A 8 4.10 -15.68 -8.17
C GLY A 8 4.52 -16.29 -6.83
N GLY A 9 4.13 -17.53 -6.54
CA GLY A 9 4.47 -18.21 -5.30
C GLY A 9 3.84 -19.60 -5.23
N CYS A 10 3.85 -20.23 -4.06
CA CYS A 10 3.17 -21.50 -3.82
C CYS A 10 1.74 -21.27 -3.31
N SER A 11 1.61 -20.46 -2.26
CA SER A 11 0.36 -20.24 -1.53
C SER A 11 0.22 -18.79 -1.02
N GLY A 12 1.35 -18.09 -0.93
CA GLY A 12 1.50 -16.81 -0.29
C GLY A 12 1.39 -16.80 1.23
N GLU A 13 1.28 -17.95 1.89
CA GLU A 13 1.18 -18.03 3.35
C GLU A 13 2.43 -17.54 4.07
N SER A 14 3.61 -17.70 3.45
CA SER A 14 4.90 -17.23 3.98
C SER A 14 5.26 -15.79 3.57
N TRP A 15 4.39 -15.10 2.83
CA TRP A 15 4.67 -13.73 2.38
C TRP A 15 4.70 -12.76 3.55
N GLU A 16 5.81 -12.03 3.67
CA GLU A 16 5.91 -10.91 4.60
C GLU A 16 5.54 -9.60 3.87
N LEU A 17 4.52 -8.92 4.37
CA LEU A 17 3.90 -7.77 3.71
C LEU A 17 3.95 -6.54 4.61
N LYS A 18 4.38 -5.40 4.04
CA LYS A 18 4.43 -4.11 4.73
C LYS A 18 3.96 -2.99 3.82
N LEU A 19 3.12 -2.11 4.36
CA LEU A 19 2.79 -0.83 3.75
C LEU A 19 3.72 0.24 4.36
N ILE A 20 4.59 0.82 3.55
CA ILE A 20 5.63 1.74 3.99
C ILE A 20 5.25 3.15 3.54
N ASP A 21 5.15 4.08 4.48
CA ASP A 21 5.04 5.52 4.20
C ASP A 21 6.43 6.13 4.01
N SER A 22 6.60 7.01 3.03
CA SER A 22 7.84 7.77 2.84
C SER A 22 8.14 8.71 4.00
N GLY A 23 7.11 9.06 4.80
CA GLY A 23 7.19 10.02 5.89
C GLY A 23 7.20 11.48 5.41
N VAL A 24 7.13 11.71 4.09
CA VAL A 24 7.12 13.03 3.48
C VAL A 24 5.68 13.40 3.12
N VAL A 25 5.22 14.55 3.63
CA VAL A 25 3.98 15.19 3.20
C VAL A 25 4.32 16.20 2.11
N LEU A 26 3.81 15.97 0.90
CA LEU A 26 4.05 16.84 -0.24
C LEU A 26 3.08 18.04 -0.20
N GLU A 27 3.65 19.23 -0.36
CA GLU A 27 2.91 20.50 -0.40
C GLU A 27 1.99 20.55 -1.63
N SER A 28 0.69 20.34 -1.41
CA SER A 28 -0.37 20.34 -2.42
C SER A 28 -1.74 20.47 -1.75
N ASN A 29 -2.82 20.62 -2.53
CA ASN A 29 -4.18 20.65 -2.01
C ASN A 29 -5.07 19.63 -2.74
N PRO A 30 -5.44 18.49 -2.12
CA PRO A 30 -5.08 18.11 -0.74
C PRO A 30 -3.60 17.72 -0.62
N PRO A 31 -3.02 17.72 0.61
CA PRO A 31 -1.67 17.22 0.82
C PRO A 31 -1.54 15.78 0.33
N GLN A 32 -0.33 15.40 -0.07
CA GLN A 32 -0.06 14.08 -0.64
C GLN A 32 0.98 13.31 0.18
N ARG A 33 0.83 11.99 0.26
CA ARG A 33 1.86 11.08 0.77
C ARG A 33 2.10 9.95 -0.23
N ASN A 34 3.34 9.45 -0.24
CA ASN A 34 3.72 8.33 -1.09
C ASN A 34 3.87 7.07 -0.25
N LEU A 35 3.11 6.05 -0.61
CA LEU A 35 3.15 4.73 0.01
C LEU A 35 3.82 3.73 -0.92
N ARG A 36 4.44 2.71 -0.35
CA ARG A 36 4.97 1.55 -1.09
C ARG A 36 4.54 0.27 -0.39
N LEU A 37 3.91 -0.62 -1.14
CA LEU A 37 3.70 -2.00 -0.71
C LEU A 37 5.01 -2.77 -0.92
N SER A 38 5.57 -3.29 0.15
CA SER A 38 6.72 -4.18 0.14
C SER A 38 6.24 -5.61 0.37
N LEU A 39 6.58 -6.48 -0.57
CA LEU A 39 6.40 -7.92 -0.48
C LEU A 39 7.78 -8.56 -0.40
N LYS A 40 8.01 -9.35 0.64
CA LYS A 40 9.09 -10.32 0.69
C LYS A 40 8.48 -11.71 0.53
N ASN A 41 8.89 -12.39 -0.52
CA ASN A 41 8.42 -13.71 -0.91
C ASN A 41 9.64 -14.60 -1.18
N GLU A 42 9.77 -15.67 -0.41
CA GLU A 42 10.83 -16.68 -0.54
C GLU A 42 10.28 -18.04 -1.02
N GLU A 43 9.02 -18.08 -1.48
CA GLU A 43 8.43 -19.28 -2.07
C GLU A 43 9.09 -19.57 -3.43
N LEU A 44 9.37 -20.85 -3.70
CA LEU A 44 10.06 -21.30 -4.92
C LEU A 44 9.10 -21.68 -6.07
N CYS A 45 7.81 -21.79 -5.81
CA CYS A 45 6.82 -22.12 -6.84
C CYS A 45 6.46 -20.88 -7.68
N GLU A 46 5.89 -21.12 -8.85
CA GLU A 46 5.50 -20.06 -9.80
C GLU A 46 3.98 -19.97 -10.00
N ALA A 47 3.18 -20.43 -9.03
CA ALA A 47 1.72 -20.28 -9.11
C ALA A 47 1.33 -18.81 -8.96
N TYR A 48 0.33 -18.37 -9.73
CA TYR A 48 -0.16 -17.01 -9.65
C TYR A 48 -1.19 -16.88 -8.51
N ILE A 49 -0.80 -16.18 -7.44
CA ILE A 49 -1.61 -16.04 -6.23
C ILE A 49 -2.05 -14.60 -6.07
N THR A 50 -3.35 -14.38 -5.82
CA THR A 50 -3.94 -13.07 -5.52
C THR A 50 -4.36 -12.98 -4.06
N LYS A 51 -4.05 -11.86 -3.40
CA LYS A 51 -4.45 -11.59 -2.02
C LYS A 51 -5.10 -10.21 -1.88
N GLU A 52 -6.11 -10.13 -1.02
CA GLU A 52 -6.65 -8.86 -0.50
C GLU A 52 -6.16 -8.65 0.92
N LEU A 53 -5.54 -7.49 1.17
CA LEU A 53 -5.07 -7.09 2.49
C LEU A 53 -5.79 -5.85 2.96
N THR A 54 -5.97 -5.75 4.27
CA THR A 54 -6.50 -4.54 4.92
C THR A 54 -5.42 -3.94 5.81
N PHE A 55 -5.11 -2.67 5.60
CA PHE A 55 -4.20 -1.88 6.42
C PHE A 55 -4.96 -0.82 7.20
N ASP A 56 -4.64 -0.67 8.48
CA ASP A 56 -4.97 0.53 9.23
C ASP A 56 -4.09 1.68 8.71
N ILE A 57 -4.74 2.80 8.37
CA ILE A 57 -4.11 3.99 7.80
C ILE A 57 -4.47 5.25 8.60
N THR A 58 -5.04 5.10 9.79
CA THR A 58 -5.39 6.23 10.67
C THR A 58 -4.17 7.10 11.02
N ASN A 59 -2.98 6.51 11.09
CA ASN A 59 -1.72 7.22 11.31
C ASN A 59 -1.22 8.03 10.09
N LEU A 60 -1.85 7.89 8.92
CA LEU A 60 -1.50 8.63 7.70
C LEU A 60 -2.26 9.96 7.56
N GLN A 61 -3.16 10.26 8.51
CA GLN A 61 -3.83 11.55 8.59
C GLN A 61 -2.81 12.69 8.73
N VAL A 62 -3.19 13.86 8.26
CA VAL A 62 -2.39 15.10 8.27
C VAL A 62 -3.30 16.24 8.69
N ASP A 63 -2.75 17.46 8.80
CA ASP A 63 -3.59 18.63 9.03
C ASP A 63 -4.60 18.81 7.87
N GLY A 64 -5.88 18.89 8.22
CA GLY A 64 -6.99 18.96 7.27
C GLY A 64 -8.03 17.86 7.50
N ASN A 65 -8.75 17.50 6.44
CA ASN A 65 -9.80 16.47 6.46
C ASN A 65 -9.64 15.40 5.37
N ARG A 66 -8.58 15.51 4.56
CA ARG A 66 -8.30 14.56 3.49
C ARG A 66 -6.84 14.61 3.08
N VAL A 67 -6.33 13.47 2.64
CA VAL A 67 -4.98 13.30 2.10
C VAL A 67 -5.04 12.41 0.87
N GLN A 68 -4.24 12.74 -0.14
CA GLN A 68 -4.09 11.91 -1.32
C GLN A 68 -2.93 10.93 -1.09
N LEU A 69 -3.24 9.64 -1.06
CA LEU A 69 -2.28 8.56 -0.85
C LEU A 69 -1.89 7.95 -2.19
N ASN A 70 -0.64 8.13 -2.61
CA ASN A 70 -0.14 7.64 -3.89
C ASN A 70 0.60 6.32 -3.67
N ILE A 71 0.16 5.25 -4.32
CA ILE A 71 0.83 3.95 -4.23
C ILE A 71 1.91 3.86 -5.32
N THR A 72 3.16 3.96 -4.89
CA THR A 72 4.33 3.93 -5.77
C THR A 72 4.34 2.65 -6.61
N ASN A 73 4.71 2.77 -7.89
CA ASN A 73 4.82 1.68 -8.87
C ASN A 73 3.51 0.96 -9.26
N SER A 74 2.36 1.38 -8.73
CA SER A 74 1.04 0.92 -9.21
C SER A 74 0.37 1.92 -10.16
N GLY A 75 0.73 3.20 -10.05
CA GLY A 75 0.00 4.30 -10.71
C GLY A 75 -1.34 4.62 -10.04
N GLU A 76 -1.72 3.89 -9.00
CA GLU A 76 -2.94 4.10 -8.24
C GLU A 76 -2.75 5.19 -7.18
N GLY A 77 -3.82 5.94 -6.97
CA GLY A 77 -3.92 6.93 -5.91
C GLY A 77 -5.30 6.87 -5.27
N VAL A 78 -5.34 7.02 -3.95
CA VAL A 78 -6.58 6.99 -3.17
C VAL A 78 -6.73 8.31 -2.42
N LEU A 79 -7.86 8.99 -2.63
CA LEU A 79 -8.24 10.12 -1.81
C LEU A 79 -8.85 9.59 -0.50
N TYR A 80 -8.13 9.78 0.60
CA TYR A 80 -8.57 9.35 1.93
C TYR A 80 -9.13 10.54 2.70
N GLY A 81 -10.44 10.54 2.95
CA GLY A 81 -11.10 11.49 3.85
C GLY A 81 -11.34 10.88 5.22
N TYR A 82 -11.24 11.71 6.26
CA TYR A 82 -11.38 11.33 7.67
C TYR A 82 -12.02 12.44 8.49
#